data_AF-A0A256HL06-F1
#
_entry.id   AF-A0A256HL06-F1
#
_cell.length_a   1.000
_cell.length_b   1.000
_cell.length_c   1.000
_cell.angle_alpha   90.00
_cell.angle_beta   90.00
_cell.angle_gamma   90.00
#
_symmetry.space_group_name_H-M   'P 1'
#
loop_
_entity.id
_entity.type
_entity.pdbx_description
1 polymer ?
#
loop_
_entity_poly.entity_id
_entity_poly.type
_entity_poly.pdbx_seq_one_letter_code
_entity_poly.pdbx_strand_id
1 'polypeptide(L)' 'LETPVATDPSATVAWGGTSPSVEVNRSLSDMVGQESGERYQMRFDGPDGFVVVQPYEEHV' A
#
# COMPACT_ATOMS: atom_id res chain seq x y z
N LEU A 1 -10.78 -0.71 10.13
CA LEU A 1 -9.70 0.30 10.10
C LEU A 1 -10.38 1.63 9.83
N GLU A 2 -10.09 2.65 10.63
CA GLU A 2 -10.60 4.00 10.41
C GLU A 2 -9.73 4.67 9.34
N THR A 3 -10.34 5.35 8.36
CA THR A 3 -9.60 6.07 7.32
C THR A 3 -8.80 7.24 7.89
N PRO A 4 -7.63 7.60 7.32
CA PRO A 4 -7.04 7.03 6.11
C PRO A 4 -6.22 5.76 6.37
N VAL A 5 -6.26 4.82 5.41
CA VAL A 5 -5.55 3.53 5.49
C VAL A 5 -4.54 3.45 4.35
N ALA A 6 -3.29 3.09 4.67
CA ALA A 6 -2.24 2.83 3.68
C ALA A 6 -1.82 1.35 3.73
N THR A 7 -1.78 0.70 2.57
CA THR A 7 -1.47 -0.74 2.46
C THR A 7 -0.57 -1.00 1.27
N ASP A 8 0.22 -2.08 1.34
CA ASP A 8 1.01 -2.52 0.19
C ASP A 8 0.10 -3.08 -0.92
N PRO A 9 0.40 -2.81 -2.21
CA PRO A 9 -0.34 -3.34 -3.34
C PRO A 9 -0.41 -4.87 -3.35
N SER A 10 0.68 -5.55 -2.97
CA SER A 10 0.75 -7.02 -2.92
C SER A 10 -0.08 -7.61 -1.79
N ALA A 11 -0.25 -6.89 -0.69
CA ALA A 11 -1.04 -7.33 0.46
C ALA A 11 -2.53 -6.96 0.34
N THR A 12 -2.93 -6.14 -0.65
CA THR A 12 -4.32 -5.68 -0.78
C THR A 12 -5.10 -6.59 -1.73
N VAL A 13 -6.17 -7.21 -1.22
CA VAL A 13 -6.90 -8.26 -1.95
C VAL A 13 -8.22 -7.75 -2.53
N ALA A 14 -8.89 -6.85 -1.83
CA ALA A 14 -10.16 -6.26 -2.27
C ALA A 14 -10.45 -4.93 -1.58
N TRP A 15 -11.18 -4.04 -2.26
CA TRP A 15 -11.70 -2.79 -1.73
C TRP A 15 -13.07 -2.46 -2.33
N GLY A 16 -13.88 -1.69 -1.61
CA GLY A 16 -15.21 -1.25 -2.06
C GLY A 16 -15.69 -0.02 -1.29
N GLY A 17 -16.46 0.86 -1.93
CA GLY A 17 -16.91 2.12 -1.34
C GLY A 17 -15.80 3.17 -1.15
N THR A 18 -14.58 2.88 -1.61
CA THR A 18 -13.40 3.75 -1.57
C THR A 18 -12.54 3.49 -2.81
N SER A 19 -11.78 4.49 -3.25
CA SER A 19 -10.89 4.39 -4.41
C SER A 19 -9.43 4.57 -3.98
N PRO A 20 -8.52 3.65 -4.33
CA PRO A 20 -7.13 3.78 -3.95
C PRO A 20 -6.42 4.89 -4.73
N SER A 21 -5.56 5.63 -4.05
CA SER A 21 -4.52 6.45 -4.68
C SER A 21 -3.17 5.76 -4.53
N VAL A 22 -2.44 5.56 -5.64
CA VAL A 22 -1.10 4.96 -5.60
C VAL A 22 -0.08 6.05 -5.29
N GLU A 23 0.58 5.94 -4.16
CA GLU A 23 1.73 6.79 -3.81
C GLU A 23 3.02 6.00 -3.96
N VAL A 24 3.96 6.56 -4.72
CA VAL A 24 5.30 6.00 -4.90
C VAL A 24 6.25 6.79 -4.01
N ASN A 25 6.70 6.20 -2.91
CA ASN A 25 7.63 6.85 -2.02
C ASN A 25 9.07 6.59 -2.51
N ARG A 26 9.57 7.46 -3.39
CA ARG A 26 10.97 7.46 -3.82
C ARG A 26 11.82 8.19 -2.78
N SER A 27 12.17 7.51 -1.70
CA SER A 27 13.19 8.04 -0.79
C SER A 27 14.54 8.01 -1.49
N LEU A 28 14.92 9.13 -2.11
CA LEU A 28 16.26 9.36 -2.67
C LEU A 28 17.36 9.35 -1.58
N SER A 29 16.98 9.25 -0.30
CA SER A 29 17.90 9.06 0.83
C SER A 29 18.53 7.66 0.89
N ASP A 30 18.01 6.68 0.14
CA ASP A 30 18.57 5.32 0.01
C ASP A 30 19.68 5.21 -1.05
N MET A 31 20.25 6.32 -1.54
CA MET A 31 21.35 6.32 -2.51
C MET A 31 22.72 5.89 -1.96
N VAL A 32 22.81 5.46 -0.69
CA VAL A 32 24.02 4.83 -0.14
C VAL A 32 23.83 3.32 -0.06
N GLY A 33 23.92 2.67 -1.23
CA GLY A 33 24.53 1.35 -1.32
C GLY A 33 23.69 0.08 -1.20
N GLN A 34 22.35 0.13 -1.09
CA GLN A 34 21.53 -1.10 -1.12
C GLN A 34 20.22 -0.85 -1.86
N GLU A 35 19.92 -1.77 -2.79
CA GLU A 35 18.63 -2.06 -3.43
C GLU A 35 17.64 -0.88 -3.58
N SER A 36 17.36 -0.46 -4.81
CA SER A 36 16.34 0.56 -5.15
C SER A 36 15.00 0.25 -4.48
N GLY A 37 14.80 0.74 -3.25
CA GLY A 37 13.66 0.44 -2.38
C GLY A 37 12.43 1.25 -2.78
N GLU A 38 12.02 1.15 -4.05
CA GLU A 38 10.79 1.76 -4.55
C GLU A 38 9.60 1.12 -3.82
N ARG A 39 9.12 1.79 -2.77
CA ARG A 39 7.92 1.37 -2.02
C ARG A 39 6.69 1.97 -2.67
N TYR A 40 5.91 1.11 -3.31
CA TYR A 40 4.57 1.41 -3.80
C TYR A 40 3.57 1.20 -2.66
N GLN A 41 2.75 2.18 -2.36
CA GLN A 41 1.68 2.06 -1.36
C GLN A 41 0.34 2.50 -1.94
N MET A 42 -0.73 1.80 -1.60
CA MET A 42 -2.11 2.19 -1.88
C MET A 42 -2.67 2.95 -0.68
N ARG A 43 -3.25 4.13 -0.91
CA ARG A 43 -3.93 4.94 0.10
C ARG A 43 -5.44 4.97 -0.13
N PHE A 44 -6.19 4.74 0.94
CA PHE A 44 -7.65 4.76 0.95
C PHE A 44 -8.13 5.83 1.94
N ASP A 45 -8.66 6.92 1.41
CA ASP A 45 -9.13 8.08 2.18
C ASP A 45 -10.66 8.16 2.29
N GLY A 46 -11.38 7.31 1.54
CA GLY A 46 -12.85 7.29 1.50
C GLY A 46 -13.48 6.80 2.81
N PRO A 47 -14.33 7.60 3.48
CA PRO A 47 -14.84 7.31 4.83
C PRO A 47 -15.85 6.16 4.90
N ASP A 48 -16.55 5.86 3.80
CA ASP A 48 -17.64 4.86 3.75
C ASP A 48 -17.25 3.56 3.01
N GLY A 49 -15.95 3.23 3.01
CA GLY A 49 -15.41 2.06 2.32
C GLY A 49 -14.78 1.02 3.24
N PHE A 50 -14.38 -0.10 2.65
CA PHE A 50 -13.59 -1.12 3.33
C PHE A 50 -12.38 -1.54 2.47
N VAL A 51 -11.33 -2.00 3.16
CA VAL A 51 -10.10 -2.51 2.55
C VAL A 51 -9.81 -3.86 3.20
N VAL A 52 -9.62 -4.89 2.37
CA VAL A 52 -9.25 -6.24 2.80
C VAL A 52 -7.77 -6.44 2.48
N VAL A 53 -6.98 -6.69 3.52
CA VAL A 53 -5.55 -7.00 3.41
C VAL A 53 -5.27 -8.44 3.83
N GLN A 54 -4.31 -9.07 3.15
CA GLN A 54 -3.73 -10.34 3.54
C GLN A 54 -2.26 -10.13 3.97
N PRO A 55 -1.93 -10.40 5.25
CA PRO A 55 -0.58 -10.20 5.78
C PRO A 55 0.40 -11.34 5.45
N TYR A 56 -0.01 -12.36 4.70
CA TYR A 56 0.83 -13.52 4.38
C TYR A 56 0.92 -13.73 2.87
N GLU A 57 2.12 -13.58 2.33
CA GLU A 57 2.47 -13.98 0.97
C GLU A 57 2.92 -15.44 0.99
N GLU A 58 2.19 -16.32 0.31
CA GLU A 58 2.64 -17.70 0.08
C GLU A 58 3.76 -17.66 -0.98
N HIS A 59 5.01 -17.71 -0.55
CA HIS A 59 6.14 -17.87 -1.45
C HIS A 59 6.17 -19.33 -1.91
N VAL A 60 5.67 -19.58 -3.13
CA VAL A 60 5.77 -20.88 -3.82
C VAL A 60 7.18 -21.17 -4.31
#